data_AF-E3Q1U0-F1
#
_entry.id   AF-E3Q1U0-F1
#
_cell.length_a   1.000
_cell.length_b   1.000
_cell.length_c   1.000
_cell.angle_alpha   90.00
_cell.angle_beta   90.00
_cell.angle_gamma   90.00
#
_symmetry.space_group_name_H-M   'P 1'
#
loop_
_entity.id
_entity.type
_entity.pdbx_description
1 polymer ?
#
loop_
_entity_poly.entity_id
_entity_poly.type
_entity_poly.pdbx_seq_one_letter_code
_entity_poly.pdbx_strand_id
1 'polypeptide(L)'
;IVELAKRLAAINIEVEIFTRATTGALPPTVELAPGVLVRHVDAGPYEGLAKEELPAQLCAFTHGVMQAWAGHRPGHYDLVHS
;
A
#
# COMPACT_ATOMS: atom_id res chain seq x y z
N ILE A 1 1.68 -0.26 12.54
CA ILE A 1 0.75 0.13 11.45
C ILE A 1 -0.56 -0.64 11.55
N VAL A 2 -0.56 -1.98 11.50
CA VAL A 2 -1.80 -2.79 11.51
C VAL A 2 -2.76 -2.46 12.65
N GLU A 3 -2.30 -2.40 13.90
CA GLU A 3 -3.20 -2.12 15.04
C GLU A 3 -3.75 -0.68 15.02
N LEU A 4 -3.01 0.28 14.48
CA LEU A 4 -3.52 1.63 14.27
C LEU A 4 -4.60 1.64 13.19
N ALA A 5 -4.35 1.00 12.05
CA ALA A 5 -5.29 0.91 10.94
C ALA A 5 -6.63 0.28 11.36
N LYS A 6 -6.58 -0.82 12.12
CA LYS A 6 -7.79 -1.46 12.67
C LYS A 6 -8.58 -0.54 13.60
N ARG A 7 -7.89 0.24 14.45
CA ARG A 7 -8.55 1.20 15.36
C ARG A 7 -9.18 2.37 14.62
N LEU A 8 -8.56 2.84 13.54
CA LEU A 8 -9.13 3.85 12.64
C LEU A 8 -10.38 3.31 11.92
N ALA A 9 -10.32 2.09 11.38
CA ALA A 9 -11.48 1.45 10.77
C ALA A 9 -12.63 1.25 11.75
N ALA A 10 -12.33 0.91 13.02
CA ALA A 10 -13.35 0.79 14.08
C ALA A 10 -14.09 2.10 14.40
N ILE A 11 -13.53 3.26 14.02
CA ILE A 11 -14.18 4.57 14.12
C ILE A 11 -14.63 5.12 12.75
N ASN A 12 -14.86 4.22 11.78
CA ASN A 12 -15.35 4.49 10.42
C ASN A 12 -14.37 5.28 9.54
N ILE A 13 -13.08 5.13 9.76
CA ILE A 13 -12.04 5.66 8.87
C ILE A 13 -11.46 4.50 8.06
N GLU A 14 -11.76 4.46 6.76
CA GLU A 14 -11.19 3.46 5.85
C GLU A 14 -9.68 3.67 5.70
N VAL A 15 -8.91 2.58 5.69
CA VAL A 15 -7.45 2.63 5.57
C VAL A 15 -6.96 1.71 4.47
N GLU A 16 -6.22 2.26 3.52
CA GLU A 16 -5.50 1.49 2.51
C GLU A 16 -3.99 1.58 2.76
N ILE A 17 -3.36 0.42 2.96
CA ILE A 17 -1.93 0.28 3.22
C ILE A 17 -1.25 -0.12 1.91
N PHE A 18 -0.34 0.72 1.43
CA PHE A 18 0.52 0.39 0.30
C PHE A 18 1.81 -0.25 0.80
N THR A 19 2.15 -1.42 0.28
CA THR A 19 3.42 -2.09 0.55
C THR A 19 3.96 -2.74 -0.71
N ARG A 20 5.27 -2.95 -0.75
CA ARG A 20 5.92 -3.58 -1.92
C ARG A 20 5.53 -5.05 -2.04
N ALA A 21 5.21 -5.50 -3.25
CA ALA A 21 5.07 -6.92 -3.53
C ALA A 21 6.45 -7.60 -3.40
N THR A 22 6.55 -8.59 -2.52
CA THR A 22 7.79 -9.38 -2.33
C THR A 22 7.73 -10.73 -3.05
N THR A 23 6.65 -11.01 -3.77
CA THR A 23 6.45 -12.20 -4.60
C THR A 23 5.34 -11.89 -5.61
N GLY A 24 5.49 -12.38 -6.85
CA GLY A 24 4.47 -12.23 -7.90
C GLY A 24 3.20 -13.08 -7.68
N ALA A 25 3.18 -13.93 -6.65
CA ALA A 25 2.00 -14.71 -6.27
C ALA A 25 1.07 -13.95 -5.30
N LEU A 26 1.49 -12.78 -4.80
CA LEU A 26 0.64 -11.98 -3.93
C LEU A 26 -0.52 -11.37 -4.72
N PRO A 27 -1.76 -11.49 -4.23
CA PRO A 27 -2.88 -10.81 -4.85
C PRO A 27 -2.66 -9.28 -4.79
N PRO A 28 -3.08 -8.52 -5.83
CA PRO A 28 -2.87 -7.07 -5.88
C PRO A 28 -3.44 -6.31 -4.67
N THR A 29 -4.57 -6.79 -4.12
CA THR A 29 -5.20 -6.23 -2.92
C THR A 29 -5.74 -7.35 -2.04
N VAL A 30 -5.61 -7.20 -0.72
CA VAL A 30 -6.23 -8.07 0.29
C VAL A 30 -6.95 -7.23 1.33
N GLU A 31 -8.08 -7.73 1.82
CA GLU A 31 -8.71 -7.18 3.02
C GLU A 31 -8.05 -7.77 4.26
N LEU A 32 -7.44 -6.93 5.08
CA LEU A 32 -6.75 -7.34 6.31
C LEU A 32 -7.73 -7.42 7.50
N ALA A 33 -8.72 -6.53 7.50
CA ALA A 33 -9.82 -6.43 8.45
C ALA A 33 -10.92 -5.57 7.81
N PRO A 34 -12.17 -5.59 8.31
CA PRO A 34 -13.22 -4.71 7.81
C PRO A 34 -12.77 -3.24 7.78
N GLY A 35 -12.81 -2.62 6.59
CA GLY A 35 -12.36 -1.24 6.37
C GLY A 35 -10.83 -1.05 6.28
N VAL A 36 -10.04 -2.12 6.24
CA VAL A 36 -8.57 -2.07 6.08
C VAL A 36 -8.13 -2.92 4.89
N LEU A 37 -7.65 -2.25 3.85
CA LEU A 37 -7.09 -2.87 2.66
C LEU A 37 -5.56 -2.82 2.69
N VAL A 38 -4.91 -3.86 2.17
CA VAL A 38 -3.49 -3.87 1.85
C VAL A 38 -3.33 -4.03 0.35
N ARG A 39 -2.68 -3.07 -0.30
CA ARG A 39 -2.32 -3.13 -1.72
C ARG A 39 -0.84 -3.46 -1.87
N HIS A 40 -0.57 -4.50 -2.62
CA HIS A 40 0.78 -4.87 -3.03
C HIS A 40 1.14 -4.11 -4.31
N VAL A 41 2.22 -3.33 -4.24
CA VAL A 41 2.71 -2.51 -5.33
C VAL A 41 3.96 -3.17 -5.93
N ASP A 42 3.93 -3.36 -7.24
CA ASP A 42 5.10 -3.86 -7.98
C ASP A 42 6.17 -2.78 -8.03
N ALA A 43 7.25 -2.99 -7.26
CA ALA A 43 8.40 -2.10 -7.25
C ALA A 43 9.68 -2.89 -7.00
N GLY A 44 10.51 -2.97 -8.03
CA GLY A 44 11.74 -3.76 -7.99
C GLY A 44 11.50 -5.27 -8.04
N PRO A 45 12.52 -6.08 -7.71
CA PRO A 45 12.45 -7.53 -7.84
C PRO A 45 11.55 -8.17 -6.78
N TYR A 46 10.93 -9.31 -7.12
CA TYR A 46 10.04 -10.10 -6.25
C TYR A 46 10.76 -10.91 -5.17
N GLU A 47 11.80 -10.35 -4.58
CA GLU A 47 12.57 -10.97 -3.50
C GLU A 47 12.79 -9.96 -2.38
N GLY A 48 13.06 -10.43 -1.16
CA GLY A 48 13.36 -9.53 -0.04
C GLY A 48 14.56 -8.65 -0.36
N LEU A 49 14.39 -7.33 -0.27
CA LEU A 49 15.48 -6.37 -0.43
C LEU A 49 16.07 -6.04 0.94
N ALA A 50 17.39 -5.88 1.00
CA ALA A 50 18.02 -5.28 2.15
C ALA A 50 17.55 -3.83 2.32
N LYS A 51 17.60 -3.32 3.55
CA LYS A 51 17.09 -1.98 3.86
C LYS A 51 17.83 -0.89 3.07
N GLU A 52 19.11 -1.14 2.78
CA GLU A 52 20.02 -0.28 2.05
C GLU A 52 19.68 -0.19 0.55
N GLU A 53 18.96 -1.18 0.03
CA GLU A 53 18.56 -1.27 -1.38
C GLU A 53 17.18 -0.64 -1.65
N LEU A 54 16.39 -0.41 -0.59
CA LEU A 54 15.05 0.19 -0.68
C LEU A 54 15.03 1.57 -1.34
N PRO A 55 15.99 2.49 -1.11
CA PRO A 55 15.98 3.81 -1.74
C PRO A 55 15.92 3.76 -3.27
N ALA A 56 16.56 2.76 -3.89
CA ALA A 56 16.55 2.57 -5.34
C ALA A 56 15.15 2.24 -5.90
N GLN A 57 14.24 1.75 -5.05
CA GLN A 57 12.90 1.34 -5.46
C GLN A 57 11.83 2.40 -5.19
N LEU A 58 12.17 3.52 -4.53
CA LEU A 58 11.19 4.55 -4.16
C LEU A 58 10.47 5.17 -5.36
N CYS A 59 11.17 5.36 -6.48
CA CYS A 59 10.57 5.88 -7.71
C CYS A 59 9.54 4.89 -8.28
N ALA A 60 9.90 3.62 -8.37
CA ALA A 60 9.01 2.56 -8.86
C ALA A 60 7.79 2.39 -7.93
N PHE A 61 8.02 2.41 -6.61
CA PHE A 61 6.96 2.31 -5.62
C PHE A 61 5.98 3.50 -5.71
N THR A 62 6.51 4.73 -5.74
CA THR A 62 5.69 5.94 -5.88
C THR A 62 4.88 5.90 -7.17
N HIS A 63 5.47 5.46 -8.28
CA HIS A 63 4.76 5.30 -9.54
C HIS A 63 3.57 4.33 -9.40
N GLY A 64 3.77 3.17 -8.78
CA GLY A 64 2.70 2.20 -8.55
C GLY A 64 1.59 2.72 -7.63
N VAL A 65 1.93 3.48 -6.58
CA VAL A 65 0.93 4.17 -5.74
C VAL A 65 0.13 5.20 -6.56
N MET A 66 0.78 5.99 -7.42
CA MET A 66 0.11 6.95 -8.30
C MET A 66 -0.81 6.27 -9.31
N GLN A 67 -0.42 5.11 -9.85
CA GLN A 67 -1.29 4.33 -10.74
C GLN A 67 -2.56 3.85 -10.01
N ALA A 68 -2.42 3.36 -8.78
CA ALA A 68 -3.57 2.99 -7.96
C ALA A 68 -4.47 4.20 -7.68
N TRP A 69 -3.90 5.37 -7.41
CA TRP A 69 -4.67 6.59 -7.19
C TRP A 69 -5.40 7.08 -8.46
N ALA A 70 -4.76 6.99 -9.63
CA ALA A 70 -5.34 7.45 -10.90
C ALA A 70 -6.64 6.72 -11.30
N GLY A 71 -6.86 5.50 -10.79
CA GLY A 71 -8.12 4.75 -10.98
C GLY A 71 -9.31 5.30 -10.20
N HIS A 72 -9.10 6.26 -9.30
CA HIS A 72 -10.13 6.78 -8.40
C HIS A 72 -10.55 8.20 -8.77
N ARG A 73 -11.73 8.60 -8.28
CA ARG A 73 -12.21 9.98 -8.44
C ARG A 73 -11.34 10.94 -7.61
N PRO A 74 -11.24 12.22 -8.01
CA PRO A 74 -10.62 13.24 -7.17
C PRO A 74 -11.21 13.25 -5.75
N GLY A 75 -10.36 13.39 -4.74
CA GLY A 75 -10.78 13.36 -3.33
C GLY A 75 -10.98 11.98 -2.74
N HIS A 76 -10.49 10.91 -3.39
CA HIS A 76 -10.62 9.55 -2.86
C HIS A 76 -9.81 9.30 -1.58
N TYR A 77 -8.63 9.92 -1.43
CA TYR A 77 -7.86 9.87 -0.20
C TYR A 77 -7.84 11.25 0.44
N ASP A 78 -8.31 11.34 1.69
CA ASP A 78 -8.30 12.58 2.47
C ASP A 78 -6.94 12.87 3.13
N LEU A 79 -6.16 11.82 3.41
CA LEU A 79 -4.87 11.89 4.10
C LEU A 79 -3.91 10.80 3.61
N VAL A 80 -2.62 11.16 3.50
CA VAL A 80 -1.52 10.22 3.25
C VAL A 80 -0.51 10.32 4.39
N HIS A 81 -0.05 9.18 4.88
CA HIS A 81 0.94 9.08 5.96
C HIS A 81 2.01 8.03 5.63
N SER A 82 3.27 8.32 5.98
CA SER A 82 4.47 7.48 5.75
C SER A 82 5.18 7.16 7.05
#